data_AF-A0A0A8EGY4-F1
#
_entry.id   AF-A0A0A8EGY4-F1
#
_cell.length_a   1.000
_cell.length_b   1.000
_cell.length_c   1.000
_cell.angle_alpha   90.00
_cell.angle_beta   90.00
_cell.angle_gamma   90.00
#
_symmetry.space_group_name_H-M   'P 1'
#
loop_
_entity.id
_entity.type
_entity.pdbx_description
1 polymer ?
#
loop_
_entity_poly.entity_id
_entity_poly.type
_entity_poly.pdbx_seq_one_letter_code
_entity_poly.pdbx_strand_id
1 'polypeptide(L)' 'MATLLAGMDRAVFEAAAVWLNGAPGARIESGGRLAAVSLAVENGRVVRIYATANPRKLTRLDEPAELVR' A
#
# COMPACT_ATOMS: atom_id res chain seq x y z
N MET A 1 -10.24 -3.84 -12.22
CA MET A 1 -11.19 -3.97 -11.10
C MET A 1 -10.43 -4.46 -9.87
N ALA A 2 -10.49 -3.73 -8.77
CA ALA A 2 -9.64 -3.94 -7.59
C ALA A 2 -10.25 -4.97 -6.63
N THR A 3 -9.96 -6.25 -6.85
CA THR A 3 -10.44 -7.37 -6.01
C THR A 3 -9.81 -7.37 -4.61
N LEU A 4 -8.72 -6.64 -4.39
CA LEU A 4 -7.96 -6.62 -3.13
C LEU A 4 -8.79 -6.13 -1.93
N LEU A 5 -9.74 -5.21 -2.15
CA LEU A 5 -10.54 -4.61 -1.07
C LEU A 5 -11.86 -5.34 -0.81
N ALA A 6 -12.26 -6.26 -1.69
CA ALA A 6 -13.59 -6.87 -1.66
C ALA A 6 -13.81 -7.85 -0.49
N GLY A 7 -12.79 -8.13 0.32
CA GLY A 7 -12.87 -9.06 1.45
C GLY A 7 -12.22 -8.54 2.74
N MET A 8 -11.91 -7.25 2.84
CA MET A 8 -11.30 -6.69 4.07
C MET A 8 -12.22 -6.75 5.30
N ASP A 9 -13.52 -7.04 5.18
CA ASP A 9 -14.37 -7.28 6.37
C ASP A 9 -14.23 -8.72 6.93
N ARG A 10 -13.72 -9.66 6.14
CA ARG A 10 -13.64 -11.10 6.48
C ARG A 10 -12.22 -11.66 6.53
N ALA A 11 -11.23 -10.90 6.08
CA ALA A 11 -9.84 -11.34 6.09
C ALA A 11 -9.18 -11.00 7.44
N VAL A 12 -8.48 -11.97 8.03
CA VAL A 12 -7.47 -11.66 9.05
C VAL A 12 -6.27 -11.07 8.32
N PHE A 13 -6.03 -9.78 8.53
CA PHE A 13 -4.88 -9.08 8.00
C PHE A 13 -4.35 -8.10 9.05
N GLU A 14 -3.06 -7.87 9.01
CA GLU A 14 -2.42 -6.78 9.74
C GLU A 14 -2.26 -5.59 8.79
N ALA A 15 -2.59 -4.40 9.27
CA ALA A 15 -2.39 -3.17 8.52
C ALA A 15 -1.65 -2.14 9.37
N ALA A 16 -0.62 -1.54 8.79
CA ALA A 16 0.14 -0.46 9.41
C ALA A 16 0.13 0.77 8.50
N ALA A 17 -0.16 1.94 9.06
CA ALA A 17 -0.03 3.21 8.36
C ALA A 17 1.45 3.49 8.09
N VAL A 18 1.78 3.85 6.86
CA VAL A 18 3.16 4.13 6.42
C VAL A 18 3.17 5.34 5.50
N TRP A 19 4.31 6.01 5.40
CA TRP A 19 4.56 6.99 4.36
C TRP A 19 5.23 6.30 3.17
N LEU A 20 4.62 6.40 1.99
CA LEU A 20 5.14 5.83 0.74
C LEU A 20 5.42 6.98 -0.22
N ASN A 21 6.70 7.20 -0.54
CA ASN A 21 7.15 8.28 -1.44
C ASN A 21 6.61 9.67 -1.03
N GLY A 22 6.54 9.95 0.27
CA GLY A 22 6.01 11.21 0.82
C GLY A 22 4.48 11.33 0.82
N ALA A 23 3.75 10.32 0.34
CA ALA A 23 2.30 10.25 0.39
C ALA A 23 1.83 9.28 1.50
N PRO A 24 0.65 9.49 2.11
CA PRO A 24 0.10 8.56 3.08
C PRO A 24 -0.25 7.22 2.42
N GLY A 25 -0.02 6.14 3.14
CA GLY A 25 -0.28 4.79 2.66
C GLY A 25 -0.46 3.78 3.79
N ALA A 26 -0.65 2.52 3.40
CA ALA A 26 -0.76 1.39 4.31
C ALA A 26 0.02 0.19 3.78
N ARG A 27 0.73 -0.48 4.67
CA ARG A 27 1.26 -1.84 4.46
C ARG A 27 0.21 -2.82 4.97
N ILE A 28 -0.13 -3.83 4.18
CA ILE A 28 -1.14 -4.84 4.51
C ILE A 28 -0.49 -6.22 4.37
N GLU A 29 -0.64 -7.05 5.41
CA GLU A 29 -0.16 -8.42 5.42
C GLU A 29 -1.31 -9.39 5.74
N SER A 30 -1.49 -10.41 4.90
CA SER A 30 -2.52 -11.44 5.12
C SER A 30 -2.04 -12.79 4.61
N GLY A 31 -2.06 -13.82 5.47
CA GLY A 31 -1.63 -15.17 5.09
C GLY A 31 -0.22 -15.25 4.48
N GLY A 32 0.73 -14.47 5.01
CA GLY A 32 2.11 -14.38 4.49
C GLY A 32 2.27 -13.62 3.18
N ARG A 33 1.22 -12.96 2.69
CA ARG A 33 1.24 -12.13 1.48
C ARG A 33 1.28 -10.66 1.86
N LEU A 34 2.27 -9.96 1.31
CA LEU A 34 2.45 -8.53 1.50
C LEU A 34 1.82 -7.73 0.36
N ALA A 35 1.14 -6.64 0.73
CA ALA A 35 0.64 -5.62 -0.19
C ALA A 35 0.91 -4.21 0.37
N ALA A 36 0.99 -3.23 -0.52
CA ALA A 36 1.06 -1.83 -0.17
C ALA A 36 -0.04 -1.04 -0.88
N VAL A 37 -0.62 -0.08 -0.16
CA VAL A 37 -1.59 0.88 -0.67
C VAL A 37 -1.02 2.28 -0.49
N SER A 38 -1.02 3.09 -1.54
CA SER A 38 -0.68 4.52 -1.48
C SER A 38 -1.91 5.36 -1.85
N LEU A 39 -2.11 6.45 -1.13
CA LEU A 39 -3.23 7.37 -1.29
C LEU A 39 -2.70 8.69 -1.86
N ALA A 40 -3.22 9.10 -3.03
CA ALA A 40 -3.04 10.47 -3.50
C ALA A 40 -4.11 11.33 -2.84
N VAL A 41 -3.68 12.34 -2.08
CA VAL A 41 -4.56 13.26 -1.36
C VAL A 41 -4.40 14.66 -1.95
N GLU A 42 -5.51 15.25 -2.38
CA GLU A 42 -5.57 16.63 -2.85
C GLU A 42 -6.67 17.35 -2.06
N ASN A 43 -6.35 18.54 -1.53
CA ASN A 43 -7.29 19.34 -0.73
C ASN A 43 -7.95 18.54 0.42
N GLY A 44 -7.18 17.68 1.09
CA GLY A 44 -7.66 16.82 2.18
C GLY A 44 -8.57 15.66 1.74
N ARG A 45 -8.74 15.43 0.43
CA ARG A 45 -9.55 14.33 -0.12
C ARG A 45 -8.68 13.32 -0.83
N VAL A 46 -8.95 12.04 -0.62
CA VAL A 46 -8.32 10.97 -1.40
C VAL A 46 -8.88 11.03 -2.82
N VAL A 47 -8.04 11.38 -3.80
CA VAL A 47 -8.40 11.45 -5.21
C VAL A 47 -8.01 10.18 -5.97
N ARG A 48 -7.08 9.39 -5.42
CA ARG A 48 -6.68 8.11 -5.99
C ARG A 48 -6.14 7.15 -4.96
N ILE A 49 -6.38 5.86 -5.19
CA ILE A 49 -5.86 4.74 -4.41
C ILE A 49 -5.05 3.84 -5.34
N TYR A 50 -3.78 3.64 -5.04
CA TYR A 50 -2.90 2.71 -5.75
C TYR A 50 -2.62 1.50 -4.86
N ALA A 51 -3.00 0.30 -5.31
CA ALA A 51 -2.74 -0.94 -4.58
C ALA A 51 -1.76 -1.82 -5.35
N THR A 52 -0.70 -2.27 -4.68
CA THR A 52 0.31 -3.17 -5.24
C THR A 52 0.44 -4.39 -4.33
N ALA A 53 0.14 -5.58 -4.86
CA ALA A 53 0.37 -6.87 -4.23
C ALA A 53 1.37 -7.69 -5.05
N ASN A 54 2.55 -7.09 -5.30
CA ASN A 54 3.62 -7.71 -6.09
C ASN A 54 4.85 -7.94 -5.19
N PRO A 55 5.08 -9.18 -4.70
CA PRO A 55 6.17 -9.50 -3.79
C PRO A 55 7.53 -8.99 -4.27
N ARG A 56 7.80 -9.07 -5.59
CA ARG A 56 9.05 -8.60 -6.20
C ARG A 56 9.27 -7.09 -6.16
N LYS A 57 8.20 -6.30 -6.05
CA LYS A 57 8.28 -4.83 -5.93
C LYS A 57 8.27 -4.37 -4.47
N LEU A 58 7.90 -5.25 -3.54
CA LEU A 58 7.69 -4.96 -2.12
C LEU A 58 8.85 -5.43 -1.24
N THR A 59 9.78 -6.24 -1.77
CA THR A 59 11.02 -6.69 -1.09
C THR A 59 11.97 -5.56 -0.69
N ARG A 60 11.72 -4.31 -1.12
CA ARG A 60 12.52 -3.13 -0.80
C ARG A 60 11.75 -2.06 0.01
N LEU A 61 10.58 -2.37 0.55
CA LEU A 61 9.83 -1.39 1.34
C LEU A 61 10.59 -0.90 2.59
N ASP A 62 11.53 -1.68 3.10
CA ASP A 62 12.40 -1.31 4.24
C ASP A 62 13.70 -0.59 3.81
N GLU A 63 13.96 -0.47 2.50
CA GLU A 63 15.12 0.22 1.95
C GLU A 63 14.69 1.51 1.23
N PRO A 64 15.18 2.69 1.65
CA PRO A 64 14.95 3.92 0.91
C PRO A 64 15.46 3.80 -0.53
N ALA A 65 14.60 4.07 -1.52
CA ALA A 65 15.02 4.16 -2.90
C ALA A 65 15.40 5.61 -3.24
N GLU A 66 16.56 5.82 -3.86
CA GLU A 66 16.95 7.14 -4.36
C GLU A 66 16.04 7.57 -5.51
N LEU A 67 15.52 8.80 -5.45
CA LEU A 67 14.78 9.41 -6.55
C LEU A 67 15.74 9.73 -7.69
N VAL A 68 15.55 9.11 -8.84
CA VAL A 68 16.28 9.46 -10.07
C VAL A 68 15.43 10.45 -10.87
N ARG A 69 16.05 11.58 -11.24
CA ARG A 69 15.45 12.70 -11.98
C ARG A 69 15.17 12.36 -13.44
#